data_AF-A0A3B8UI99-F1
#
_entry.id   AF-A0A3B8UI99-F1
#
_cell.length_a   1.000
_cell.length_b   1.000
_cell.length_c   1.000
_cell.angle_alpha   90.00
_cell.angle_beta   90.00
_cell.angle_gamma   90.00
#
_symmetry.space_group_name_H-M   'P 1'
#
loop_
_entity.id
_entity.type
_entity.pdbx_description
1 polymer ?
#
loop_
_entity_poly.entity_id
_entity_poly.type
_entity_poly.pdbx_seq_one_letter_code
_entity_poly.pdbx_strand_id
1 'polypeptide(L)'
;MKKHILTSILALASAGCFAIDTASVVEPLKPVSIPREQQINLNEKTSSPKGFLYVRMNVAEPQAHAPELRQNAFLPGLGIGYRRGTATALDISFSTSHIKNQGEESTFWAFPKMSYLRYFSPKKASSFYMGAGLTWGGLSFRHKETIPATLPGDDQTSEEIAAVETKREKTFFFGIIPTACVGYESNRQEAAWRSFVQLEVSQPTLAVKNSGPFPGPVAEFSVGLGY
;
A
#
# COMPACT_ATOMS: atom_id res chain seq x y z
N MET A 1 -12.01 -20.54 2.86
CA MET A 1 -10.51 -20.52 2.92
C MET A 1 -9.90 -19.13 2.73
N LYS A 2 -10.22 -18.35 1.68
CA LYS A 2 -9.53 -17.06 1.39
C LYS A 2 -9.64 -15.98 2.49
N LYS A 3 -10.76 -15.90 3.22
CA LYS A 3 -10.96 -14.93 4.31
C LYS A 3 -10.01 -15.16 5.48
N HIS A 4 -9.73 -16.42 5.85
CA HIS A 4 -8.87 -16.74 7.00
C HIS A 4 -7.40 -16.39 6.75
N ILE A 5 -6.91 -16.52 5.52
CA ILE A 5 -5.52 -16.17 5.17
C ILE A 5 -5.28 -14.66 5.36
N LEU A 6 -6.23 -13.82 4.92
CA LEU A 6 -6.14 -12.37 5.08
C LEU A 6 -6.20 -11.95 6.55
N THR A 7 -7.08 -12.59 7.35
CA THR A 7 -7.13 -12.33 8.80
C THR A 7 -5.83 -12.74 9.50
N SER A 8 -5.23 -13.87 9.12
CA SER A 8 -3.95 -14.32 9.67
C SER A 8 -2.81 -13.38 9.31
N ILE A 9 -2.74 -12.89 8.06
CA ILE A 9 -1.71 -11.92 7.64
C ILE A 9 -1.87 -10.59 8.40
N LEU A 10 -3.11 -10.11 8.55
CA LEU A 10 -3.39 -8.86 9.29
C LEU A 10 -3.07 -9.00 10.79
N ALA A 11 -3.33 -10.17 11.39
CA ALA A 11 -2.97 -10.47 12.77
C ALA A 11 -1.46 -10.63 12.98
N LEU A 12 -0.75 -11.21 12.01
CA LEU A 12 0.72 -11.29 12.01
C LEU A 12 1.36 -9.90 11.86
N ALA A 13 0.81 -9.04 11.00
CA ALA A 13 1.27 -7.67 10.82
C ALA A 13 1.03 -6.81 12.07
N SER A 14 -0.13 -6.94 12.73
CA SER A 14 -0.42 -6.21 13.96
C SER A 14 0.43 -6.71 15.14
N ALA A 15 0.65 -8.03 15.28
CA ALA A 15 1.52 -8.59 16.31
C ALA A 15 3.00 -8.15 16.13
N GLY A 16 3.48 -8.04 14.89
CA GLY A 16 4.83 -7.57 14.58
C GLY A 16 5.06 -6.08 14.90
N CYS A 17 4.03 -5.24 14.80
CA CYS A 17 4.11 -3.80 15.09
C CYS A 17 4.21 -3.46 16.58
N PHE A 18 3.82 -4.36 17.49
CA PHE A 18 3.92 -4.13 18.94
C PHE A 18 5.12 -4.82 19.59
N ALA A 19 5.88 -5.64 18.87
CA ALA A 19 7.18 -6.15 19.32
C ALA A 19 8.30 -5.11 19.11
N ILE A 20 8.12 -3.93 19.72
CA ILE A 20 9.15 -2.90 19.86
C ILE A 20 9.95 -3.27 21.12
N ASP A 21 11.17 -3.76 20.92
CA ASP A 21 12.32 -3.80 21.86
C ASP A 21 12.01 -3.77 23.37
N THR A 22 11.53 -4.88 23.94
CA THR A 22 11.69 -5.16 25.38
C THR A 22 12.84 -6.13 25.68
N ALA A 23 13.63 -6.52 24.68
CA ALA A 23 14.81 -7.36 24.86
C ALA A 23 16.10 -6.54 25.02
N SER A 24 16.08 -5.49 25.85
CA SER A 24 17.30 -5.03 26.52
C SER A 24 17.43 -5.81 27.82
N VAL A 25 17.93 -7.04 27.72
CA VAL A 25 18.47 -7.77 28.87
C VAL A 25 19.66 -6.97 29.38
N VAL A 26 19.42 -6.15 30.39
CA VAL A 26 20.50 -5.54 31.18
C VAL A 26 21.10 -6.68 32.00
N GLU A 27 22.15 -7.32 31.49
CA GLU A 27 23.01 -8.12 32.34
C GLU A 27 23.66 -7.19 33.37
N PRO A 28 23.63 -7.53 34.67
CA PRO A 28 24.34 -6.75 35.67
C PRO A 28 25.85 -6.84 35.41
N LEU A 29 26.44 -5.70 35.08
CA LEU A 29 27.87 -5.54 34.86
C LEU A 29 28.65 -6.03 36.08
N LYS A 30 29.39 -7.14 35.93
CA LYS A 30 30.56 -7.40 36.78
C LYS A 30 31.64 -6.38 36.42
N PRO A 31 32.23 -5.65 37.39
CA PRO A 31 33.33 -4.75 37.09
C PRO A 31 34.56 -5.58 36.75
N VAL A 32 34.83 -5.76 35.47
CA VAL A 32 36.10 -6.29 34.97
C VAL A 32 36.98 -5.08 34.70
N SER A 33 38.05 -4.92 35.49
CA SER A 33 39.11 -3.97 35.22
C SER A 33 39.87 -4.40 33.97
N ILE A 34 39.56 -3.79 32.83
CA ILE A 34 40.23 -4.06 31.56
C ILE A 34 41.55 -3.25 31.50
N PRO A 35 42.70 -3.89 31.21
CA PRO A 35 43.96 -3.19 30.96
C PRO A 35 43.88 -2.25 29.75
N ARG A 36 44.59 -1.12 29.84
CA ARG A 36 44.52 0.05 28.95
C ARG A 36 44.92 -0.18 27.48
N GLU A 37 45.29 -1.41 27.08
CA GLU A 37 45.84 -1.72 25.75
C GLU A 37 44.86 -2.40 24.78
N GLN A 38 43.63 -2.70 25.20
CA GLN A 38 42.57 -3.21 24.30
C GLN A 38 41.51 -2.16 23.96
N GLN A 39 41.92 -0.93 23.63
CA GLN A 39 41.07 -0.02 22.85
C GLN A 39 41.04 -0.49 21.39
N ILE A 40 40.41 -1.65 21.15
CA ILE A 40 40.07 -2.11 19.81
C ILE A 40 39.02 -1.14 19.26
N ASN A 41 39.39 -0.43 18.19
CA ASN A 41 38.55 0.32 17.26
C ASN A 41 37.02 0.21 17.48
N LEU A 42 36.49 1.01 18.40
CA LEU A 42 35.05 1.24 18.57
C LEU A 42 34.56 2.39 17.66
N ASN A 43 35.18 2.54 16.49
CA ASN A 43 34.59 3.29 15.39
C ASN A 43 33.62 2.39 14.65
N GLU A 44 32.58 1.90 15.33
CA GLU A 44 31.39 1.42 14.64
C GLU A 44 30.75 2.67 14.01
N LYS A 45 31.17 2.95 12.77
CA LYS A 45 30.72 4.06 11.94
C LYS A 45 29.21 3.93 11.82
N THR A 46 28.49 4.57 12.75
CA THR A 46 27.04 4.64 12.77
C THR A 46 26.64 5.21 11.42
N SER A 47 26.10 4.35 10.56
CA SER A 47 25.81 4.73 9.18
C SER A 47 24.85 5.91 9.24
N SER A 48 25.28 7.06 8.73
CA SER A 48 24.48 8.28 8.78
C SER A 48 23.08 8.01 8.21
N PRO A 49 22.03 8.61 8.79
CA PRO A 49 20.69 8.50 8.24
C PRO A 49 20.71 8.96 6.77
N LYS A 50 20.18 8.13 5.87
CA LYS A 50 20.12 8.42 4.44
C LYS A 50 18.67 8.50 4.00
N GLY A 51 18.28 9.68 3.50
CA GLY A 51 17.08 9.82 2.67
C GLY A 51 17.29 9.15 1.31
N PHE A 52 16.19 8.83 0.64
CA PHE A 52 16.19 8.38 -0.74
C PHE A 52 14.89 8.81 -1.42
N LEU A 53 15.00 9.26 -2.67
CA LEU A 53 13.85 9.62 -3.51
C LEU A 53 13.66 8.51 -4.53
N TYR A 54 12.43 8.09 -4.79
CA TYR A 54 12.17 7.05 -5.77
C TYR A 54 10.88 7.26 -6.55
N VAL A 55 10.88 6.73 -7.77
CA VAL A 55 9.67 6.61 -8.59
C VAL A 55 9.17 5.17 -8.45
N ARG A 56 7.85 4.97 -8.31
CA ARG A 56 7.25 3.65 -8.23
C ARG A 56 6.13 3.50 -9.27
N MET A 57 6.06 2.35 -9.90
CA MET A 57 4.89 1.96 -10.69
C MET A 57 4.14 0.89 -9.91
N ASN A 58 2.85 1.12 -9.63
CA ASN A 58 2.02 0.13 -8.99
C ASN A 58 1.07 -0.51 -10.01
N VAL A 59 0.82 -1.80 -9.86
CA VAL A 59 -0.27 -2.51 -10.51
C VAL A 59 -1.21 -2.94 -9.41
N ALA A 60 -2.47 -2.47 -9.48
CA ALA A 60 -3.49 -2.86 -8.54
C ALA A 60 -4.55 -3.72 -9.20
N GLU A 61 -4.96 -4.78 -8.50
CA GLU A 61 -6.16 -5.53 -8.80
C GLU A 61 -7.24 -5.11 -7.79
N PRO A 62 -8.18 -4.21 -8.18
CA PRO A 62 -9.28 -3.86 -7.29
C PRO A 62 -10.20 -5.07 -7.16
N GLN A 63 -10.31 -5.66 -5.95
CA GLN A 63 -11.41 -6.57 -5.63
C GLN A 63 -12.69 -5.75 -5.39
N ALA A 64 -13.16 -5.05 -6.43
CA ALA A 64 -14.48 -4.46 -6.40
C ALA A 64 -15.55 -5.56 -6.48
N HIS A 65 -16.67 -5.36 -5.79
CA HIS A 65 -17.85 -6.24 -5.88
C HIS A 65 -18.50 -6.26 -7.28
N ALA A 66 -17.97 -5.51 -8.26
CA ALA A 66 -18.37 -5.56 -9.65
C ALA A 66 -17.42 -6.51 -10.42
N PRO A 67 -17.86 -7.73 -10.79
CA PRO A 67 -17.04 -8.74 -11.45
C PRO A 67 -16.51 -8.32 -12.83
N GLU A 68 -16.99 -7.20 -13.39
CA GLU A 68 -16.62 -6.69 -14.72
C GLU A 68 -15.40 -5.74 -14.68
N LEU A 69 -15.02 -5.23 -13.51
CA LEU A 69 -13.86 -4.34 -13.34
C LEU A 69 -12.52 -5.09 -13.17
N ARG A 70 -12.38 -6.28 -13.77
CA ARG A 70 -11.14 -7.10 -13.76
C ARG A 70 -10.03 -6.57 -14.68
N GLN A 71 -9.89 -5.26 -14.79
CA GLN A 71 -8.75 -4.68 -15.50
C GLN A 71 -7.69 -4.27 -14.49
N ASN A 72 -6.47 -4.77 -14.71
CA ASN A 72 -5.30 -4.35 -13.96
C ASN A 72 -5.14 -2.83 -14.08
N ALA A 73 -5.22 -2.14 -12.95
CA ALA A 73 -5.04 -0.71 -12.88
C ALA A 73 -3.56 -0.40 -12.76
N PHE A 74 -2.99 0.31 -13.74
CA PHE A 74 -1.67 0.91 -13.55
C PHE A 74 -1.84 2.19 -12.73
N LEU A 75 -1.18 2.25 -11.58
CA LEU A 75 -1.16 3.42 -10.70
C LEU A 75 0.27 3.99 -10.69
N PRO A 76 0.58 5.03 -11.47
CA PRO A 76 1.83 5.74 -11.30
C PRO A 76 1.90 6.33 -9.89
N GLY A 77 3.08 6.24 -9.28
CA GLY A 77 3.34 6.76 -7.95
C GLY A 77 4.72 7.38 -7.82
N LEU A 78 4.85 8.27 -6.85
CA LEU A 78 6.13 8.81 -6.41
C LEU A 78 6.25 8.59 -4.91
N GLY A 79 7.46 8.37 -4.44
CA GLY A 79 7.69 8.26 -3.01
C GLY A 79 9.03 8.83 -2.59
N ILE A 80 9.08 9.25 -1.33
CA ILE A 80 10.30 9.57 -0.61
C ILE A 80 10.41 8.61 0.56
N GLY A 81 11.58 8.01 0.69
CA GLY A 81 11.91 7.14 1.80
C GLY A 81 12.99 7.77 2.67
N TYR A 82 12.93 7.51 3.96
CA TYR A 82 13.93 7.91 4.92
C TYR A 82 14.37 6.71 5.74
N ARG A 83 15.67 6.37 5.73
CA ARG A 83 16.19 5.31 6.59
C ARG A 83 16.71 5.86 7.91
N ARG A 84 16.18 5.32 9.01
CA ARG A 84 16.72 5.53 10.35
C ARG A 84 17.63 4.34 10.68
N GLY A 85 18.92 4.52 10.40
CA GLY A 85 19.93 3.47 10.53
C GLY A 85 19.84 2.40 9.43
N THR A 86 20.25 1.17 9.75
CA THR A 86 20.38 0.07 8.78
C THR A 86 19.18 -0.87 8.74
N ALA A 87 18.40 -0.94 9.83
CA ALA A 87 17.34 -1.91 10.03
C ALA A 87 15.93 -1.40 9.76
N THR A 88 15.73 -0.09 9.72
CA THR A 88 14.39 0.49 9.66
C THR A 88 14.31 1.66 8.67
N ALA A 89 13.15 1.83 8.06
CA ALA A 89 12.85 2.98 7.21
C ALA A 89 11.43 3.47 7.42
N LEU A 90 11.24 4.76 7.23
CA LEU A 90 9.94 5.41 7.07
C LEU A 90 9.77 5.70 5.58
N ASP A 91 8.64 5.28 5.02
CA ASP A 91 8.26 5.54 3.64
C ASP A 91 7.08 6.50 3.59
N ILE A 92 7.16 7.54 2.76
CA ILE A 92 6.06 8.43 2.45
C ILE A 92 5.87 8.44 0.93
N SER A 93 4.73 7.97 0.46
CA SER A 93 4.44 7.91 -0.97
C SER A 93 3.05 8.45 -1.32
N PHE A 94 2.87 8.73 -2.61
CA PHE A 94 1.59 9.04 -3.21
C PHE A 94 1.34 8.10 -4.38
N SER A 95 0.07 7.81 -4.63
CA SER A 95 -0.34 7.07 -5.83
C SER A 95 -1.69 7.58 -6.31
N THR A 96 -1.85 7.69 -7.62
CA THR A 96 -3.11 8.11 -8.23
C THR A 96 -3.34 7.29 -9.49
N SER A 97 -4.61 7.05 -9.81
CA SER A 97 -5.00 6.43 -11.06
C SER A 97 -6.38 6.86 -11.47
N HIS A 98 -6.56 6.91 -12.78
CA HIS A 98 -7.80 7.23 -13.41
C HIS A 98 -8.00 6.26 -14.57
N ILE A 99 -9.06 5.47 -14.50
CA ILE A 99 -9.42 4.47 -15.52
C ILE A 99 -10.79 4.84 -16.06
N LYS A 100 -10.92 4.82 -17.37
CA LYS A 100 -12.16 5.12 -18.07
C LYS A 100 -12.41 4.04 -19.12
N ASN A 101 -13.48 3.26 -18.93
CA ASN A 101 -13.84 2.15 -19.80
C ASN A 101 -15.33 2.22 -20.17
N GLN A 102 -15.65 2.33 -21.46
CA GLN A 102 -17.01 2.18 -22.01
C GLN A 102 -18.20 2.65 -21.13
N GLY A 103 -18.09 3.84 -20.53
CA GLY A 103 -19.16 4.43 -19.70
C GLY A 103 -18.94 4.33 -18.19
N GLU A 104 -17.98 3.52 -17.75
CA GLU A 104 -17.47 3.45 -16.40
C GLU A 104 -16.26 4.36 -16.21
N GLU A 105 -16.18 4.96 -15.03
CA GLU A 105 -15.09 5.84 -14.63
C GLU A 105 -14.72 5.49 -13.19
N SER A 106 -13.46 5.09 -12.99
CA SER A 106 -12.91 4.84 -11.66
C SER A 106 -11.71 5.73 -11.38
N THR A 107 -11.73 6.43 -10.27
CA THR A 107 -10.63 7.25 -9.80
C THR A 107 -10.17 6.74 -8.44
N PHE A 108 -8.87 6.47 -8.34
CA PHE A 108 -8.19 6.08 -7.11
C PHE A 108 -7.14 7.14 -6.79
N TRP A 109 -7.05 7.54 -5.54
CA TRP A 109 -5.92 8.33 -5.07
C TRP A 109 -5.60 7.98 -3.62
N ALA A 110 -4.32 8.00 -3.29
CA ALA A 110 -3.79 7.65 -2.00
C ALA A 110 -2.66 8.63 -1.65
N PHE A 111 -2.94 9.53 -0.71
CA PHE A 111 -1.98 10.50 -0.19
C PHE A 111 -2.42 11.10 1.16
N PRO A 112 -1.52 11.17 2.17
CA PRO A 112 -0.21 10.52 2.20
C PRO A 112 -0.34 9.01 2.46
N LYS A 113 0.52 8.20 1.82
CA LYS A 113 0.78 6.80 2.21
C LYS A 113 2.00 6.79 3.12
N MET A 114 1.84 6.44 4.39
CA MET A 114 2.95 6.37 5.35
C MET A 114 3.17 4.93 5.78
N SER A 115 4.37 4.38 5.58
CA SER A 115 4.70 3.01 5.97
C SER A 115 5.98 2.95 6.80
N TYR A 116 5.98 2.14 7.84
CA TYR A 116 7.18 1.78 8.59
C TYR A 116 7.69 0.43 8.11
N LEU A 117 8.97 0.37 7.73
CA LEU A 117 9.61 -0.79 7.13
C LEU A 117 10.71 -1.34 8.04
N ARG A 118 10.78 -2.66 8.17
CA ARG A 118 11.82 -3.40 8.89
C ARG A 118 12.54 -4.38 7.96
N TYR A 119 13.85 -4.28 7.89
CA TYR A 119 14.70 -5.11 7.04
C TYR A 119 15.21 -6.34 7.78
N PHE A 120 15.16 -7.51 7.14
CA PHE A 120 15.65 -8.75 7.73
C PHE A 120 17.18 -8.87 7.73
N SER A 121 17.84 -8.26 6.75
CA SER A 121 19.29 -8.25 6.59
C SER A 121 19.79 -6.79 6.56
N PRO A 122 19.79 -6.09 7.72
CA PRO A 122 20.07 -4.67 7.79
C PRO A 122 21.45 -4.29 7.25
N LYS A 123 22.45 -5.14 7.49
CA LYS A 123 23.85 -4.94 7.10
C LYS A 123 24.19 -5.44 5.70
N LYS A 124 23.23 -5.95 4.92
CA LYS A 124 23.48 -6.41 3.54
C LYS A 124 23.07 -5.36 2.51
N ALA A 125 23.80 -5.33 1.40
CA ALA A 125 23.49 -4.50 0.24
C ALA A 125 22.11 -4.81 -0.37
N SER A 126 21.58 -6.01 -0.16
CA SER A 126 20.19 -6.35 -0.47
C SER A 126 19.50 -7.00 0.72
N SER A 127 18.19 -6.76 0.84
CA SER A 127 17.42 -7.32 1.95
C SER A 127 15.94 -7.37 1.61
N PHE A 128 15.31 -8.47 2.02
CA PHE A 128 13.87 -8.48 2.20
C PHE A 128 13.48 -7.54 3.35
N TYR A 129 12.28 -7.01 3.29
CA TYR A 129 11.67 -6.21 4.34
C TYR A 129 10.17 -6.52 4.46
N MET A 130 9.62 -6.21 5.63
CA MET A 130 8.18 -6.14 5.86
C MET A 130 7.84 -4.76 6.40
N GLY A 131 6.59 -4.34 6.23
CA GLY A 131 6.13 -3.08 6.77
C GLY A 131 4.63 -3.02 6.98
N ALA A 132 4.22 -2.01 7.73
CA ALA A 132 2.83 -1.66 7.94
C ALA A 132 2.67 -0.15 7.89
N GLY A 133 1.49 0.30 7.48
CA GLY A 133 1.27 1.70 7.21
C GLY A 133 -0.19 2.12 7.30
N LEU A 134 -0.36 3.43 7.18
CA LEU A 134 -1.65 4.08 7.05
C LEU A 134 -1.61 4.95 5.82
N THR A 135 -2.68 4.85 5.05
CA THR A 135 -2.91 5.67 3.88
C THR A 135 -4.16 6.48 4.09
N TRP A 136 -4.10 7.78 3.78
CA TRP A 136 -5.30 8.54 3.51
C TRP A 136 -5.61 8.47 2.03
N GLY A 137 -6.83 8.13 1.65
CA GLY A 137 -7.14 7.96 0.25
C GLY A 137 -8.62 7.98 -0.05
N GLY A 138 -8.92 7.94 -1.34
CA GLY A 138 -10.27 7.86 -1.84
C GLY A 138 -10.39 6.99 -3.08
N LEU A 139 -11.56 6.36 -3.19
CA LEU A 139 -12.00 5.62 -4.36
C LEU A 139 -13.32 6.24 -4.81
N SER A 140 -13.48 6.47 -6.10
CA SER A 140 -14.75 6.88 -6.69
C SER A 140 -15.00 6.01 -7.91
N PHE A 141 -16.18 5.40 -7.97
CA PHE A 141 -16.65 4.65 -9.11
C PHE A 141 -17.93 5.28 -9.63
N ARG A 142 -18.02 5.41 -10.95
CA ARG A 142 -19.26 5.75 -11.66
C ARG A 142 -19.59 4.58 -12.56
N HIS A 143 -20.75 3.99 -12.31
CA HIS A 143 -21.32 2.96 -13.17
C HIS A 143 -22.50 3.55 -13.93
N LYS A 144 -22.60 3.22 -15.21
CA LYS A 144 -23.79 3.49 -16.02
C LYS A 144 -24.60 2.22 -16.06
N GLU A 145 -25.69 2.19 -15.31
CA GLU A 145 -26.64 1.11 -15.44
C GLU A 145 -27.57 1.44 -16.62
N THR A 146 -27.63 0.51 -17.58
CA THR A 146 -28.58 0.59 -18.69
C THR A 146 -29.80 -0.20 -18.27
N ILE A 147 -30.83 0.49 -17.78
CA ILE A 147 -32.07 -0.19 -17.38
C ILE A 147 -32.85 -0.45 -18.67
N PRO A 148 -33.16 -1.71 -19.02
CA PRO A 148 -34.07 -1.96 -20.13
C PRO A 148 -35.41 -1.34 -19.75
N ALA A 149 -35.91 -0.42 -20.57
CA ALA A 149 -37.22 0.18 -20.38
C ALA A 149 -38.24 -0.96 -20.28
N THR A 150 -38.92 -1.08 -19.15
CA THR A 150 -40.11 -1.95 -19.04
C THR A 150 -41.12 -1.45 -20.05
N LEU A 151 -41.38 -2.25 -21.08
CA LEU A 151 -42.44 -1.99 -22.04
C LEU A 151 -43.76 -1.81 -21.27
N PRO A 152 -44.51 -0.73 -21.47
CA PRO A 152 -45.87 -0.66 -20.96
C PRO A 152 -46.65 -1.84 -21.54
N GLY A 153 -47.44 -2.50 -20.67
CA GLY A 153 -48.22 -3.67 -21.03
C GLY A 153 -49.10 -3.42 -22.25
N ASP A 154 -49.26 -4.49 -23.05
CA ASP A 154 -50.06 -4.63 -24.26
C ASP A 154 -51.25 -3.68 -24.31
N ASP A 155 -51.09 -2.57 -25.05
CA ASP A 155 -52.10 -1.91 -25.88
C ASP A 155 -51.63 -0.48 -26.20
N GLN A 156 -50.66 -0.35 -27.11
CA GLN A 156 -50.66 0.75 -28.09
C GLN A 156 -49.56 0.61 -29.16
N THR A 157 -49.94 1.12 -30.33
CA THR A 157 -49.31 1.10 -31.65
C THR A 157 -47.89 1.65 -31.72
N SER A 158 -47.06 0.91 -32.46
CA SER A 158 -45.91 1.30 -33.30
C SER A 158 -45.35 2.73 -33.21
N GLU A 159 -44.02 2.80 -32.99
CA GLU A 159 -43.10 3.94 -33.08
C GLU A 159 -42.85 4.83 -31.84
N GLU A 160 -42.87 4.26 -30.63
CA GLU A 160 -42.18 4.91 -29.51
C GLU A 160 -40.82 4.24 -29.28
N ILE A 161 -39.76 4.85 -29.81
CA ILE A 161 -38.37 4.47 -29.54
C ILE A 161 -38.17 4.58 -28.02
N ALA A 162 -38.24 3.44 -27.33
CA ALA A 162 -38.07 3.36 -25.89
C ALA A 162 -36.79 4.11 -25.48
N ALA A 163 -36.97 5.26 -24.83
CA ALA A 163 -35.87 6.03 -24.29
C ALA A 163 -35.19 5.18 -23.22
N VAL A 164 -33.99 4.70 -23.51
CA VAL A 164 -33.16 3.96 -22.56
C VAL A 164 -32.78 4.91 -21.43
N GLU A 165 -33.42 4.75 -20.27
CA GLU A 165 -33.10 5.54 -19.08
C GLU A 165 -31.74 5.06 -18.54
N THR A 166 -30.74 5.94 -18.61
CA THR A 166 -29.40 5.65 -18.10
C THR A 166 -29.25 6.23 -16.70
N LYS A 167 -29.41 5.39 -15.68
CA LYS A 167 -29.16 5.78 -14.29
C LYS A 167 -27.65 5.76 -14.03
N ARG A 168 -27.13 6.87 -13.48
CA ARG A 168 -25.72 6.98 -13.10
C ARG A 168 -25.59 6.81 -11.60
N GLU A 169 -25.10 5.66 -11.17
CA GLU A 169 -24.79 5.44 -9.76
C GLU A 169 -23.34 5.83 -9.47
N LYS A 170 -23.14 6.63 -8.41
CA LYS A 170 -21.83 7.07 -7.96
C LYS A 170 -21.57 6.53 -6.55
N THR A 171 -20.69 5.56 -6.45
CA THR A 171 -20.15 5.09 -5.18
C THR A 171 -18.81 5.75 -4.91
N PHE A 172 -18.56 6.14 -3.67
CA PHE A 172 -17.27 6.71 -3.29
C PHE A 172 -16.91 6.33 -1.87
N PHE A 173 -15.61 6.21 -1.61
CA PHE A 173 -15.01 6.06 -0.31
C PHE A 173 -13.94 7.15 -0.13
N PHE A 174 -13.85 7.71 1.06
CA PHE A 174 -12.81 8.65 1.46
C PHE A 174 -12.48 8.43 2.93
N GLY A 175 -11.22 8.12 3.24
CA GLY A 175 -10.80 7.93 4.62
C GLY A 175 -9.48 7.17 4.77
N ILE A 176 -9.37 6.43 5.89
CA ILE A 176 -8.15 5.75 6.31
C ILE A 176 -8.14 4.31 5.80
N ILE A 177 -7.01 3.95 5.19
CA ILE A 177 -6.73 2.67 4.58
C ILE A 177 -5.44 2.12 5.22
N PRO A 178 -5.55 1.22 6.21
CA PRO A 178 -4.41 0.44 6.69
C PRO A 178 -3.77 -0.37 5.59
N THR A 179 -2.44 -0.48 5.64
CA THR A 179 -1.63 -1.21 4.67
C THR A 179 -0.64 -2.13 5.38
N ALA A 180 -0.33 -3.25 4.74
CA ALA A 180 0.79 -4.11 5.10
C ALA A 180 1.56 -4.42 3.81
N CYS A 181 2.89 -4.48 3.90
CA CYS A 181 3.72 -4.76 2.75
C CYS A 181 4.86 -5.73 3.06
N VAL A 182 5.29 -6.43 2.02
CA VAL A 182 6.54 -7.17 1.98
C VAL A 182 7.27 -6.78 0.71
N GLY A 183 8.58 -6.68 0.78
CA GLY A 183 9.35 -6.30 -0.38
C GLY A 183 10.78 -6.78 -0.31
N TYR A 184 11.48 -6.54 -1.40
CA TYR A 184 12.90 -6.78 -1.57
C TYR A 184 13.54 -5.52 -2.11
N GLU A 185 14.60 -5.07 -1.46
CA GLU A 185 15.38 -3.93 -1.90
C GLU A 185 16.81 -4.35 -2.20
N SER A 186 17.35 -3.88 -3.33
CA SER A 186 18.72 -4.10 -3.76
C SER A 186 19.52 -2.79 -3.75
N ASN A 187 20.85 -2.91 -3.70
CA ASN A 187 21.80 -1.80 -3.76
C ASN A 187 21.66 -0.75 -2.64
N ARG A 188 21.38 -1.20 -1.42
CA ARG A 188 21.00 -0.39 -0.26
C ARG A 188 22.11 0.47 0.35
N GLN A 189 23.37 0.03 0.27
CA GLN A 189 24.44 0.58 1.12
C GLN A 189 25.30 1.64 0.42
N GLU A 190 25.64 1.42 -0.86
CA GLU A 190 26.76 2.12 -1.51
C GLU A 190 26.48 2.57 -2.94
N ALA A 191 25.32 2.25 -3.51
CA ALA A 191 25.03 2.61 -4.90
C ALA A 191 24.36 3.99 -5.01
N ALA A 192 24.71 4.69 -6.10
CA ALA A 192 24.00 5.87 -6.59
C ALA A 192 22.55 5.58 -6.99
N TRP A 193 22.16 4.31 -7.10
CA TRP A 193 20.80 3.91 -7.47
C TRP A 193 20.36 2.71 -6.64
N ARG A 194 19.10 2.75 -6.23
CA ARG A 194 18.41 1.72 -5.45
C ARG A 194 17.26 1.19 -6.28
N SER A 195 16.97 -0.09 -6.10
CA SER A 195 15.82 -0.72 -6.73
C SER A 195 15.05 -1.52 -5.70
N PHE A 196 13.75 -1.55 -5.84
CA PHE A 196 12.91 -2.39 -4.99
C PHE A 196 11.75 -2.99 -5.76
N VAL A 197 11.26 -4.10 -5.22
CA VAL A 197 10.01 -4.74 -5.58
C VAL A 197 9.20 -4.92 -4.30
N GLN A 198 7.93 -4.52 -4.32
CA GLN A 198 7.05 -4.55 -3.15
C GLN A 198 5.70 -5.14 -3.51
N LEU A 199 5.16 -5.97 -2.64
CA LEU A 199 3.77 -6.35 -2.61
C LEU A 199 3.13 -5.68 -1.39
N GLU A 200 2.05 -4.95 -1.62
CA GLU A 200 1.30 -4.26 -0.58
C GLU A 200 -0.16 -4.71 -0.63
N VAL A 201 -0.74 -4.94 0.55
CA VAL A 201 -2.16 -5.25 0.71
C VAL A 201 -2.77 -4.18 1.60
N SER A 202 -3.91 -3.67 1.19
CA SER A 202 -4.61 -2.59 1.88
C SER A 202 -6.09 -2.91 2.01
N GLN A 203 -6.72 -2.44 3.09
CA GLN A 203 -8.15 -2.63 3.32
C GLN A 203 -8.77 -1.34 3.88
N PRO A 204 -9.65 -0.66 3.13
CA PRO A 204 -10.38 0.50 3.64
C PRO A 204 -11.10 0.14 4.94
N THR A 205 -10.81 0.88 6.03
CA THR A 205 -11.30 0.52 7.37
C THR A 205 -12.11 1.63 8.01
N LEU A 206 -11.74 2.91 7.82
CA LEU A 206 -12.46 4.04 8.39
C LEU A 206 -12.84 5.04 7.30
N ALA A 207 -14.13 5.27 7.09
CA ALA A 207 -14.61 6.28 6.16
C ALA A 207 -14.92 7.60 6.88
N VAL A 208 -14.43 8.70 6.33
CA VAL A 208 -14.92 10.05 6.64
C VAL A 208 -16.10 10.41 5.74
N LYS A 209 -16.09 9.96 4.49
CA LYS A 209 -17.25 10.03 3.60
C LYS A 209 -17.37 8.72 2.82
N ASN A 210 -18.58 8.17 2.74
CA ASN A 210 -18.84 6.94 2.00
C ASN A 210 -20.23 6.98 1.34
N SER A 211 -20.33 6.43 0.14
CA SER A 211 -21.58 6.15 -0.56
C SER A 211 -21.48 4.74 -1.13
N GLY A 212 -22.34 3.84 -0.63
CA GLY A 212 -22.33 2.42 -0.97
C GLY A 212 -21.57 1.55 0.04
N PRO A 213 -21.32 0.27 -0.29
CA PRO A 213 -20.55 -0.63 0.55
C PRO A 213 -19.07 -0.21 0.63
N PHE A 214 -18.39 -0.62 1.71
CA PHE A 214 -16.95 -0.43 1.81
C PHE A 214 -16.23 -1.12 0.64
N PRO A 215 -15.22 -0.48 0.01
CA PRO A 215 -14.44 -1.15 -1.01
C PRO A 215 -13.71 -2.36 -0.42
N GLY A 216 -13.54 -3.39 -1.26
CA GLY A 216 -12.80 -4.58 -0.88
C GLY A 216 -11.30 -4.33 -0.67
N PRO A 217 -10.55 -5.35 -0.22
CA PRO A 217 -9.10 -5.24 -0.12
C PRO A 217 -8.46 -5.02 -1.49
N VAL A 218 -7.37 -4.25 -1.52
CA VAL A 218 -6.59 -3.98 -2.72
C VAL A 218 -5.19 -4.53 -2.54
N ALA A 219 -4.72 -5.29 -3.51
CA ALA A 219 -3.33 -5.69 -3.61
C ALA A 219 -2.63 -4.81 -4.65
N GLU A 220 -1.49 -4.24 -4.28
CA GLU A 220 -0.63 -3.44 -5.14
C GLU A 220 0.73 -4.14 -5.29
N PHE A 221 1.15 -4.36 -6.53
CA PHE A 221 2.52 -4.76 -6.84
C PHE A 221 3.30 -3.55 -7.33
N SER A 222 4.42 -3.25 -6.70
CA SER A 222 5.23 -2.07 -7.00
C SER A 222 6.63 -2.44 -7.42
N VAL A 223 7.13 -1.78 -8.46
CA VAL A 223 8.55 -1.73 -8.78
C VAL A 223 9.00 -0.29 -8.72
N GLY A 224 10.20 -0.05 -8.19
CA GLY A 224 10.72 1.30 -8.10
C GLY A 224 12.23 1.40 -8.20
N LEU A 225 12.66 2.58 -8.60
CA LEU A 225 14.05 2.99 -8.74
C LEU A 225 14.24 4.34 -8.06
N GLY A 226 15.31 4.49 -7.30
CA GLY A 226 15.57 5.70 -6.52
C GLY A 226 17.03 6.04 -6.32
N TYR A 227 17.28 7.27 -5.87
CA TYR A 227 18.60 7.84 -5.54
C TYR A 227 18.68 8.08 -4.03
#